data_AF-A0A960QJX4-F1
#
_entry.id   AF-A0A960QJX4-F1
#
_cell.length_a   1.000
_cell.length_b   1.000
_cell.length_c   1.000
_cell.angle_alpha   90.00
_cell.angle_beta   90.00
_cell.angle_gamma   90.00
#
_symmetry.space_group_name_H-M   'P 1'
#
loop_
_entity.id
_entity.type
_entity.pdbx_description
1 polymer ?
#
loop_
_entity_poly.entity_id
_entity_poly.type
_entity_poly.pdbx_seq_one_letter_code
_entity_poly.pdbx_strand_id
1 'polypeptide(L)'
;MKKPIWAFTLIAGLFLGWGTRELLDTKLDIRRHWQRIDDYNAFIRDPKNYTNQGGFSQTSPSIEIRDHADALVGFGELMREEIIVPGLRNERSHIQRWMEFANDPGIVHAEGPGSFQQGEIPLMFTLWYRPEAKARVHAMIDEFEELAASLPKSEAEP
;
A
#
# COMPACT_ATOMS: atom_id res chain seq x y z
N MET A 1 -40.57 45.07 15.42
CA MET A 1 -39.53 44.74 14.42
C MET A 1 -39.33 43.22 14.37
N LYS A 2 -39.77 42.56 13.30
CA LYS A 2 -39.55 41.11 13.09
C LYS A 2 -38.17 40.94 12.42
N LYS A 3 -37.25 40.23 13.07
CA LYS A 3 -35.92 39.92 12.50
C LYS A 3 -36.08 38.86 11.39
N PRO A 4 -35.37 38.98 10.25
CA PRO A 4 -35.55 38.05 9.14
C PRO A 4 -34.85 36.71 9.44
N ILE A 5 -35.62 35.73 9.91
CA ILE A 5 -35.19 34.34 10.14
C ILE A 5 -34.71 33.68 8.83
N TRP A 6 -35.16 34.19 7.68
CA TRP A 6 -34.89 33.64 6.35
C TRP A 6 -33.42 33.68 5.90
N ALA A 7 -32.61 34.61 6.43
CA ALA A 7 -31.20 34.73 6.04
C ALA A 7 -30.33 33.60 6.63
N PHE A 8 -30.64 33.12 7.84
CA PHE A 8 -29.93 32.01 8.47
C PHE A 8 -30.22 30.67 7.79
N THR A 9 -31.45 30.45 7.32
CA THR A 9 -31.85 29.21 6.64
C THR A 9 -31.18 29.08 5.26
N LEU A 10 -31.00 30.18 4.53
CA LEU A 10 -30.34 30.20 3.22
C LEU A 10 -28.82 29.94 3.33
N ILE A 11 -28.17 30.55 4.33
CA ILE A 11 -26.74 30.38 4.57
C ILE A 11 -26.46 28.95 5.07
N ALA A 12 -27.25 28.43 6.01
CA ALA A 12 -27.14 27.04 6.47
C ALA A 12 -27.38 26.04 5.33
N GLY A 13 -28.37 26.28 4.46
CA GLY A 13 -28.62 25.45 3.27
C GLY A 13 -27.48 25.46 2.26
N LEU A 14 -26.80 26.60 2.08
CA LEU A 14 -25.62 26.72 1.20
C LEU A 14 -24.38 26.03 1.77
N PHE A 15 -24.09 26.17 3.07
CA PHE A 15 -22.98 25.45 3.71
C PHE A 15 -23.23 23.94 3.79
N LEU A 16 -24.46 23.52 4.07
CA LEU A 16 -24.83 22.10 4.05
C LEU A 16 -24.81 21.54 2.62
N GLY A 17 -25.30 22.27 1.62
CA GLY A 17 -25.27 21.86 0.21
C GLY A 17 -23.85 21.77 -0.35
N TRP A 18 -22.95 22.67 0.04
CA TRP A 18 -21.55 22.64 -0.42
C TRP A 18 -20.76 21.53 0.28
N GLY A 19 -20.85 21.41 1.62
CA GLY A 19 -20.15 20.35 2.35
C GLY A 19 -20.63 18.93 2.00
N THR A 20 -21.92 18.76 1.68
CA THR A 20 -22.42 17.46 1.22
C THR A 20 -21.92 17.11 -0.18
N ARG A 21 -21.76 18.09 -1.08
CA ARG A 21 -21.19 17.87 -2.41
C ARG A 21 -19.71 17.45 -2.34
N GLU A 22 -18.89 18.13 -1.54
CA GLU A 22 -17.47 17.77 -1.38
C GLU A 22 -17.29 16.38 -0.75
N LEU A 23 -18.12 16.04 0.25
CA LEU A 23 -18.14 14.70 0.83
C LEU A 23 -18.57 13.62 -0.18
N LEU A 24 -19.53 13.92 -1.05
CA LEU A 24 -19.97 13.00 -2.09
C LEU A 24 -18.91 12.79 -3.17
N ASP A 25 -18.26 13.87 -3.61
CA ASP A 25 -17.19 13.83 -4.62
C ASP A 25 -16.00 13.04 -4.08
N THR A 26 -15.60 13.27 -2.81
CA THR A 26 -14.53 12.50 -2.15
C THR A 26 -14.87 11.02 -2.03
N LYS A 27 -16.11 10.67 -1.64
CA LYS A 27 -16.56 9.27 -1.59
C LYS A 27 -16.58 8.59 -2.95
N LEU A 28 -16.93 9.33 -4.00
CA LEU A 28 -16.91 8.83 -5.37
C LEU A 28 -15.48 8.54 -5.81
N ASP A 29 -14.55 9.45 -5.52
CA ASP A 29 -13.13 9.29 -5.83
C ASP A 29 -12.50 8.12 -5.07
N ILE A 30 -12.71 8.02 -3.75
CA ILE A 30 -12.26 6.86 -2.94
C ILE A 30 -12.75 5.55 -3.55
N ARG A 31 -14.03 5.45 -3.90
CA ARG A 31 -14.59 4.24 -4.51
C ARG A 31 -13.94 3.93 -5.86
N ARG A 32 -13.68 4.95 -6.68
CA ARG A 32 -13.02 4.78 -7.97
C ARG A 32 -11.60 4.23 -7.80
N HIS A 33 -10.84 4.72 -6.83
CA HIS A 33 -9.50 4.20 -6.56
C HIS A 33 -9.56 2.74 -6.08
N TRP A 34 -10.46 2.41 -5.15
CA TRP A 34 -10.67 1.02 -4.74
C TRP A 34 -11.06 0.09 -5.89
N GLN A 35 -11.96 0.53 -6.77
CA GLN A 35 -12.34 -0.25 -7.95
C GLN A 35 -11.14 -0.55 -8.85
N ARG A 36 -10.22 0.41 -9.02
CA ARG A 36 -9.00 0.19 -9.83
C ARG A 36 -8.05 -0.81 -9.19
N ILE A 37 -7.96 -0.80 -7.86
CA ILE A 37 -7.21 -1.82 -7.12
C ILE A 37 -7.84 -3.20 -7.30
N ASP A 38 -9.16 -3.30 -7.20
CA ASP A 38 -9.87 -4.56 -7.39
C ASP A 38 -9.72 -5.10 -8.83
N ASP A 39 -9.85 -4.22 -9.84
CA ASP A 39 -9.65 -4.56 -11.25
C ASP A 39 -8.23 -5.07 -11.51
N TYR A 40 -7.22 -4.39 -10.95
CA TYR A 40 -5.82 -4.81 -11.02
C TYR A 40 -5.61 -6.19 -10.36
N ASN A 41 -6.12 -6.39 -9.14
CA ASN A 41 -6.00 -7.65 -8.43
C ASN A 41 -6.70 -8.80 -9.15
N ALA A 42 -7.88 -8.54 -9.74
CA ALA A 42 -8.57 -9.51 -10.57
C ALA A 42 -7.73 -9.88 -11.82
N PHE A 43 -7.11 -8.88 -12.46
CA PHE A 43 -6.24 -9.09 -13.62
C PHE A 43 -5.02 -9.95 -13.27
N ILE A 44 -4.28 -9.63 -12.21
CA ILE A 44 -3.09 -10.35 -11.75
C ILE A 44 -3.43 -11.77 -11.27
N ARG A 45 -4.66 -12.04 -10.82
CA ARG A 45 -5.06 -13.37 -10.36
C ARG A 45 -5.56 -14.28 -11.48
N ASP A 46 -5.85 -13.75 -12.67
CA ASP A 46 -6.30 -14.57 -13.80
C ASP A 46 -5.10 -15.16 -14.56
N PRO A 47 -4.91 -16.50 -14.56
CA PRO A 47 -3.81 -17.14 -15.26
C PRO A 47 -3.79 -16.86 -16.77
N LYS A 48 -4.93 -16.47 -17.37
CA LYS A 48 -5.01 -16.13 -18.80
C LYS A 48 -4.29 -14.83 -19.15
N ASN A 49 -4.06 -13.96 -18.17
CA ASN A 49 -3.33 -12.70 -18.36
C ASN A 49 -1.82 -12.88 -18.34
N TYR A 50 -1.33 -14.11 -18.19
CA TYR A 50 0.09 -14.43 -18.18
C TYR A 50 0.52 -15.06 -19.51
N THR A 51 1.67 -14.61 -20.00
CA THR A 51 2.36 -15.20 -21.14
C THR A 51 3.66 -15.82 -20.71
N ASN A 52 3.98 -17.00 -21.23
CA ASN A 52 5.25 -17.66 -20.99
C ASN A 52 6.27 -17.18 -22.02
N GLN A 53 7.32 -16.48 -21.57
CA GLN A 53 8.46 -16.12 -22.40
C GLN A 53 9.75 -16.61 -21.72
N GLY A 54 10.53 -17.43 -22.43
CA GLY A 54 11.85 -17.85 -21.98
C GLY A 54 11.88 -18.63 -20.65
N GLY A 55 10.81 -19.36 -20.32
CA GLY A 55 10.69 -20.09 -19.05
C GLY A 55 10.15 -19.25 -17.87
N PHE A 56 9.83 -17.98 -18.10
CA PHE A 56 9.21 -17.09 -17.13
C PHE A 56 7.75 -16.80 -17.49
N SER A 57 6.89 -16.77 -16.48
CA SER A 57 5.51 -16.30 -16.61
C SER A 57 5.48 -14.79 -16.36
N GLN A 58 5.02 -14.00 -17.33
CA GLN A 58 4.97 -12.55 -17.26
C GLN A 58 3.57 -12.02 -17.58
N THR A 59 3.20 -10.92 -16.94
CA THR A 59 1.97 -10.17 -17.21
C THR A 59 2.27 -8.67 -17.23
N SER A 60 1.45 -7.90 -17.93
CA SER A 60 1.61 -6.45 -18.05
C SER A 60 0.23 -5.79 -17.84
N PRO A 61 -0.15 -5.51 -16.59
CA PRO A 61 -1.38 -4.78 -16.31
C PRO A 61 -1.28 -3.36 -16.87
N SER A 62 -2.38 -2.85 -17.43
CA SER A 62 -2.46 -1.46 -17.93
C SER A 62 -2.76 -0.44 -16.83
N ILE A 63 -2.96 -0.90 -15.60
CA ILE A 63 -3.31 -0.08 -14.44
C ILE A 63 -2.06 0.07 -13.58
N GLU A 64 -1.63 1.31 -13.38
CA GLU A 64 -0.59 1.66 -12.42
C GLU A 64 -1.16 1.64 -11.00
N ILE A 65 -1.01 0.50 -10.32
CA ILE A 65 -1.61 0.27 -9.00
C ILE A 65 -1.11 1.25 -7.93
N ARG A 66 0.15 1.66 -8.03
CA ARG A 66 0.82 2.56 -7.09
C ARG A 66 0.11 3.90 -6.98
N ASP A 67 -0.22 4.53 -8.10
CA ASP A 67 -0.89 5.84 -8.12
C ASP A 67 -2.26 5.78 -7.42
N HIS A 68 -2.98 4.66 -7.59
CA HIS A 68 -4.26 4.47 -6.93
C HIS A 68 -4.11 4.19 -5.43
N ALA A 69 -3.08 3.44 -5.02
CA ALA A 69 -2.78 3.18 -3.62
C ALA A 69 -2.33 4.47 -2.89
N ASP A 70 -1.46 5.27 -3.49
CA ASP A 70 -1.00 6.56 -2.93
C ASP A 70 -2.17 7.57 -2.80
N ALA A 71 -3.11 7.58 -3.74
CA ALA A 71 -4.31 8.41 -3.62
C ALA A 71 -5.17 7.99 -2.40
N LEU A 72 -5.34 6.69 -2.16
CA LEU A 72 -6.06 6.18 -0.99
C LEU A 72 -5.34 6.47 0.33
N VAL A 73 -4.01 6.56 0.32
CA VAL A 73 -3.25 7.10 1.47
C VAL A 73 -3.62 8.56 1.71
N GLY A 74 -3.69 9.37 0.64
CA GLY A 74 -4.12 10.76 0.71
C GLY A 74 -5.54 10.95 1.27
N PHE A 75 -6.42 9.97 1.05
CA PHE A 75 -7.78 9.95 1.62
C PHE A 75 -7.85 9.33 3.04
N GLY A 76 -6.75 8.80 3.58
CA GLY A 76 -6.71 8.14 4.89
C GLY A 76 -7.30 6.73 4.92
N GLU A 77 -7.57 6.15 3.75
CA GLU A 77 -8.10 4.79 3.60
C GLU A 77 -6.99 3.73 3.71
N LEU A 78 -5.75 4.11 3.36
CA LEU A 78 -4.56 3.27 3.47
C LEU A 78 -3.46 3.99 4.26
N MET A 79 -2.54 3.18 4.77
CA MET A 79 -1.25 3.60 5.29
C MET A 79 -0.17 3.19 4.29
N ARG A 80 0.89 3.99 4.20
CA ARG A 80 2.10 3.66 3.44
C ARG A 80 3.30 3.68 4.37
N GLU A 81 4.13 2.65 4.26
CA GLU A 81 5.36 2.55 5.04
C GLU A 81 6.49 2.02 4.17
N GLU A 82 7.58 2.78 4.13
CA GLU A 82 8.84 2.40 3.51
C GLU A 82 9.74 1.86 4.62
N ILE A 83 10.15 0.60 4.46
CA ILE A 83 10.84 -0.17 5.48
C ILE A 83 12.21 -0.50 4.93
N ILE A 84 13.24 -0.14 5.69
CA ILE A 84 14.65 -0.43 5.39
C ILE A 84 15.20 -1.08 6.65
N VAL A 85 15.78 -2.28 6.52
CA VAL A 85 16.39 -3.00 7.64
C VAL A 85 17.90 -3.10 7.41
N PRO A 86 18.72 -2.14 7.92
CA PRO A 86 20.13 -2.01 7.56
C PRO A 86 20.99 -3.24 7.81
N GLY A 87 20.66 -4.04 8.84
CA GLY A 87 21.42 -5.24 9.22
C GLY A 87 20.97 -6.53 8.52
N LEU A 88 19.91 -6.48 7.72
CA LEU A 88 19.47 -7.63 6.91
C LEU A 88 19.81 -7.40 5.45
N ARG A 89 20.56 -8.31 4.87
CA ARG A 89 20.80 -8.32 3.43
C ARG A 89 19.57 -8.85 2.69
N ASN A 90 19.43 -8.43 1.45
CA ASN A 90 18.43 -8.93 0.51
C ASN A 90 18.71 -10.40 0.10
N GLU A 91 18.51 -11.32 1.03
CA GLU A 91 18.71 -12.76 0.85
C GLU A 91 17.39 -13.48 0.57
N ARG A 92 17.47 -14.63 -0.10
CA ARG A 92 16.29 -15.41 -0.51
C ARG A 92 15.35 -15.72 0.65
N SER A 93 15.86 -16.08 1.82
CA SER A 93 15.07 -16.38 3.03
C SER A 93 14.27 -15.17 3.49
N HIS A 94 14.89 -13.99 3.55
CA HIS A 94 14.24 -12.75 3.97
C HIS A 94 13.22 -12.28 2.93
N ILE A 95 13.55 -12.37 1.63
CA ILE A 95 12.61 -12.08 0.55
C ILE A 95 11.39 -13.00 0.62
N GLN A 96 11.59 -14.31 0.80
CA GLN A 96 10.48 -15.26 0.91
C GLN A 96 9.58 -14.93 2.10
N ARG A 97 10.18 -14.64 3.28
CA ARG A 97 9.44 -14.25 4.47
C ARG A 97 8.61 -12.98 4.26
N TRP A 98 9.21 -11.97 3.64
CA TRP A 98 8.51 -10.73 3.25
C TRP A 98 7.39 -11.00 2.25
N MET A 99 7.62 -11.81 1.20
CA MET A 99 6.61 -12.15 0.20
C MET A 99 5.41 -12.88 0.81
N GLU A 100 5.65 -13.78 1.76
CA GLU A 100 4.59 -14.44 2.51
C GLU A 100 3.75 -13.43 3.28
N PHE A 101 4.39 -12.48 3.97
CA PHE A 101 3.70 -11.43 4.69
C PHE A 101 2.93 -10.48 3.76
N ALA A 102 3.49 -10.15 2.60
CA ALA A 102 2.86 -9.29 1.59
C ALA A 102 1.54 -9.87 1.03
N ASN A 103 1.29 -11.17 1.21
CA ASN A 103 0.03 -11.82 0.87
C ASN A 103 -1.04 -11.73 1.99
N ASP A 104 -0.74 -11.11 3.14
CA ASP A 104 -1.73 -10.86 4.18
C ASP A 104 -2.89 -10.01 3.62
N PRO A 105 -4.16 -10.35 3.89
CA PRO A 105 -5.32 -9.64 3.33
C PRO A 105 -5.41 -8.15 3.68
N GLY A 106 -4.69 -7.71 4.71
CA GLY A 106 -4.59 -6.31 5.10
C GLY A 106 -3.57 -5.52 4.27
N ILE A 107 -2.71 -6.19 3.50
CA ILE A 107 -1.77 -5.58 2.57
C ILE A 107 -2.45 -5.48 1.20
N VAL A 108 -2.47 -4.27 0.66
CA VAL A 108 -3.17 -3.95 -0.59
C VAL A 108 -2.21 -3.91 -1.76
N HIS A 109 -1.01 -3.39 -1.55
CA HIS A 109 0.08 -3.40 -2.52
C HIS A 109 1.41 -3.48 -1.77
N ALA A 110 2.39 -4.12 -2.39
CA ALA A 110 3.73 -4.27 -1.83
C ALA A 110 4.77 -4.17 -2.94
N GLU A 111 5.82 -3.41 -2.69
CA GLU A 111 6.99 -3.30 -3.54
C GLU A 111 8.19 -3.82 -2.78
N GLY A 112 8.84 -4.85 -3.31
CA GLY A 112 10.03 -5.46 -2.72
C GLY A 112 11.31 -5.01 -3.40
N PRO A 113 12.47 -5.44 -2.88
CA PRO A 113 13.74 -5.14 -3.50
C PRO A 113 13.84 -5.87 -4.85
N GLY A 114 14.36 -5.18 -5.88
CA GLY A 114 14.51 -5.76 -7.20
C GLY A 114 15.39 -7.01 -7.18
N SER A 115 15.07 -8.00 -8.02
CA SER A 115 15.78 -9.30 -8.09
C SER A 115 17.28 -9.19 -8.39
N PHE A 116 17.73 -8.06 -8.95
CA PHE A 116 19.13 -7.81 -9.33
C PHE A 116 20.03 -7.31 -8.19
N GLN A 117 19.50 -7.12 -6.98
CA GLN A 117 20.22 -6.51 -5.86
C GLN A 117 20.33 -7.48 -4.65
N GLN A 118 20.44 -8.78 -4.90
CA GLN A 118 20.59 -9.76 -3.82
C GLN A 118 21.95 -9.60 -3.11
N GLY A 119 21.96 -9.65 -1.77
CA GLY A 119 23.17 -9.69 -0.95
C GLY A 119 24.00 -8.41 -0.81
N GLU A 120 23.78 -7.41 -1.67
CA GLU A 120 24.57 -6.15 -1.70
C GLU A 120 23.90 -4.96 -1.02
N ILE A 121 22.56 -4.97 -0.91
CA ILE A 121 21.79 -3.90 -0.28
C ILE A 121 21.02 -4.39 0.95
N PRO A 122 20.71 -3.49 1.89
CA PRO A 122 19.74 -3.74 2.93
C PRO A 122 18.41 -4.22 2.35
N LEU A 123 17.73 -5.07 3.11
CA LEU A 123 16.35 -5.45 2.83
C LEU A 123 15.49 -4.19 2.88
N MET A 124 14.86 -3.86 1.74
CA MET A 124 14.03 -2.69 1.58
C MET A 124 12.74 -3.06 0.89
N PHE A 125 11.61 -2.62 1.44
CA PHE A 125 10.30 -2.82 0.84
C PHE A 125 9.35 -1.70 1.23
N THR A 126 8.34 -1.46 0.38
CA THR A 126 7.25 -0.51 0.66
C THR A 126 5.94 -1.26 0.73
N LEU A 127 5.12 -0.96 1.72
CA LEU A 127 3.79 -1.54 1.91
C LEU A 127 2.73 -0.45 1.84
N TRP A 128 1.62 -0.75 1.15
CA TRP A 128 0.37 -0.03 1.26
C TRP A 128 -0.64 -0.96 1.94
N TYR A 129 -1.13 -0.58 3.11
CA TYR A 129 -1.91 -1.47 3.95
C TYR A 129 -3.08 -0.76 4.61
N ARG A 130 -4.13 -1.52 4.94
CA ARG A 130 -5.31 -0.98 5.64
C ARG A 130 -4.94 -0.65 7.10
N PRO A 131 -5.51 0.40 7.72
CA PRO A 131 -5.17 0.79 9.09
C PRO A 131 -5.22 -0.35 10.12
N GLU A 132 -6.15 -1.30 9.99
CA GLU A 132 -6.26 -2.47 10.86
C GLU A 132 -5.09 -3.47 10.77
N ALA A 133 -4.28 -3.40 9.72
CA ALA A 133 -3.09 -4.23 9.54
C ALA A 133 -1.85 -3.68 10.24
N LYS A 134 -1.90 -2.42 10.73
CA LYS A 134 -0.74 -1.71 11.31
C LYS A 134 0.02 -2.52 12.36
N ALA A 135 -0.70 -3.12 13.31
CA ALA A 135 -0.08 -3.91 14.37
C ALA A 135 0.69 -5.13 13.82
N ARG A 136 0.18 -5.77 12.75
CA ARG A 136 0.86 -6.89 12.09
C ARG A 136 2.08 -6.43 11.29
N VAL A 137 1.97 -5.28 10.62
CA VAL A 137 3.10 -4.67 9.89
C VAL A 137 4.24 -4.36 10.85
N HIS A 138 3.95 -3.70 11.97
CA HIS A 138 4.95 -3.39 12.98
C HIS A 138 5.57 -4.65 13.60
N ALA A 139 4.75 -5.67 13.92
CA ALA A 139 5.29 -6.94 14.42
C ALA A 139 6.22 -7.63 13.42
N MET A 140 5.97 -7.46 12.11
CA MET A 140 6.84 -7.96 11.07
C MET A 140 8.17 -7.17 11.03
N ILE A 141 8.09 -5.84 11.10
CA ILE A 141 9.28 -4.98 11.19
C ILE A 141 10.13 -5.38 12.40
N ASP A 142 9.51 -5.53 13.57
CA ASP A 142 10.17 -5.96 14.80
C ASP A 142 10.87 -7.33 14.62
N GLU A 143 10.20 -8.31 14.01
CA GLU A 143 10.79 -9.63 13.69
C GLU A 143 12.06 -9.49 12.82
N PHE A 144 12.04 -8.63 11.81
CA PHE A 144 13.22 -8.40 10.97
C PHE A 144 14.33 -7.63 11.69
N GLU A 145 13.99 -6.65 12.53
CA GLU A 145 14.98 -5.93 13.34
C GLU A 145 15.65 -6.85 14.37
N GLU A 146 14.87 -7.72 15.02
CA GLU A 146 15.39 -8.75 15.93
C GLU A 146 16.31 -9.73 15.22
N LEU A 147 15.92 -10.18 14.01
CA LEU A 147 16.75 -11.04 13.19
C LEU A 147 18.07 -10.33 12.83
N ALA A 148 18.01 -9.07 12.39
CA ALA A 148 19.18 -8.25 12.09
C ALA A 148 20.12 -8.13 13.29
N ALA A 149 19.56 -7.91 14.49
CA ALA A 149 20.33 -7.77 15.73
C ALA A 149 20.97 -9.09 16.20
N SER A 150 20.40 -10.23 15.80
CA SER A 150 20.91 -11.56 16.16
C SER A 150 22.08 -12.03 15.29
N LEU A 151 22.33 -11.38 14.14
CA LEU A 151 23.41 -11.75 13.23
C LEU A 151 24.78 -11.38 13.81
N PRO A 152 25.80 -12.26 13.66
CA PRO A 152 27.15 -11.96 14.10
C PRO A 152 27.71 -10.76 13.33
N LYS A 153 28.40 -9.85 14.04
CA LYS A 153 28.98 -8.61 13.45
C LYS A 153 29.88 -8.84 12.23
N SER A 154 30.39 -10.05 12.01
CA SER A 154 31.18 -10.42 10.83
C SER A 154 30.37 -10.50 9.53
N GLU A 155 29.04 -10.49 9.58
CA GLU A 155 28.15 -10.44 8.41
C GLU A 155 27.52 -9.04 8.20
N ALA A 156 27.69 -8.14 9.18
CA ALA A 156 27.10 -6.81 9.26
C ALA A 156 27.98 -5.67 8.68
N GLU A 157 29.20 -5.97 8.22
CA GLU A 157 30.05 -5.04 7.45
C GLU A 157 30.39 -5.63 6.07
N PRO A 158 30.50 -4.79 5.02
CA PRO A 158 30.74 -5.23 3.64
C PRO A 158 32.11 -5.89 3.42
#